data_AF-A0A4D4KR01-F1
#
_entry.id   AF-A0A4D4KR01-F1
#
_cell.length_a   1.000
_cell.length_b   1.000
_cell.length_c   1.000
_cell.angle_alpha   90.00
_cell.angle_beta   90.00
_cell.angle_gamma   90.00
#
_symmetry.space_group_name_H-M   'P 1'
#
loop_
_entity.id
_entity.type
_entity.pdbx_description
1 polymer ?
#
loop_
_entity_poly.entity_id
_entity_poly.type
_entity_poly.pdbx_seq_one_letter_code
_entity_poly.pdbx_strand_id
1 'polypeptide(L)'
;MSADIVRIAEQVVLIESARIYVAGMGPTDLTSRIVVSGHLTAAKALLTQIANAFATGGADDIVRTADQAEIIEAVRVYAANNAPVDATNVSWLVGHLMDAEALLVKLVAMFKEPATT
;
A
#
# COMPACT_ATOMS: atom_id res chain seq x y z
N MET A 1 6.76 28.35 5.84
CA MET A 1 5.78 27.26 5.92
C MET A 1 6.53 26.00 5.54
N SER A 2 6.80 25.13 6.51
CA SER A 2 7.91 24.17 6.53
C SER A 2 7.67 22.95 5.62
N ALA A 3 8.73 22.39 5.03
CA ALA A 3 8.69 21.20 4.17
C ALA A 3 8.00 19.99 4.85
N ASP A 4 7.98 19.96 6.18
CA ASP A 4 7.33 18.93 6.99
C ASP A 4 5.81 18.86 6.77
N ILE A 5 5.14 20.00 6.60
CA ILE A 5 3.68 20.02 6.38
C ILE A 5 3.33 19.39 5.04
N VAL A 6 4.15 19.62 4.01
CA VAL A 6 3.94 19.04 2.68
C VAL A 6 4.14 17.52 2.74
N ARG A 7 5.18 17.04 3.44
CA ARG A 7 5.41 15.61 3.65
C ARG A 7 4.27 14.94 4.41
N ILE A 8 3.80 15.52 5.51
CA ILE A 8 2.68 14.99 6.29
C ILE A 8 1.42 14.93 5.41
N ALA A 9 1.15 15.98 4.64
CA ALA A 9 0.01 16.01 3.72
C ALA A 9 0.09 14.89 2.66
N GLU A 10 1.28 14.65 2.10
CA GLU A 10 1.52 13.56 1.15
C GLU A 10 1.25 12.19 1.79
N GLN A 11 1.78 11.94 2.99
CA GLN A 11 1.54 10.68 3.73
C GLN A 11 0.04 10.47 3.98
N VAL A 12 -0.69 11.49 4.43
CA VAL A 12 -2.14 11.43 4.67
C VAL A 12 -2.90 11.14 3.37
N VAL A 13 -2.57 11.83 2.27
CA VAL A 13 -3.22 11.63 0.96
C VAL A 13 -3.00 10.21 0.44
N LEU A 14 -1.81 9.64 0.64
CA LEU A 14 -1.50 8.27 0.21
C LEU A 14 -2.20 7.21 1.06
N ILE A 15 -2.31 7.43 2.37
CA ILE A 15 -3.12 6.56 3.24
C ILE A 15 -4.60 6.63 2.85
N GLU A 16 -5.12 7.81 2.51
CA GLU A 16 -6.50 7.94 2.04
C GLU A 16 -6.70 7.28 0.66
N SER A 17 -5.72 7.38 -0.23
CA SER A 17 -5.74 6.66 -1.51
C SER A 17 -5.77 5.15 -1.31
N ALA A 18 -5.04 4.61 -0.32
CA ALA A 18 -5.11 3.21 0.08
C ALA A 18 -6.49 2.84 0.63
N ARG A 19 -7.12 3.72 1.42
CA ARG A 19 -8.49 3.51 1.91
C ARG A 19 -9.50 3.45 0.77
N ILE A 20 -9.41 4.37 -0.19
CA ILE A 20 -10.27 4.38 -1.38
C ILE A 20 -10.07 3.11 -2.21
N TYR A 21 -8.82 2.70 -2.43
CA TYR A 21 -8.52 1.47 -3.15
C TYR A 21 -9.13 0.24 -2.44
N VAL A 22 -8.90 0.11 -1.12
CA VAL A 22 -9.45 -1.00 -0.32
C VAL A 22 -10.98 -0.96 -0.26
N ALA A 23 -11.59 0.21 -0.11
CA ALA A 23 -13.05 0.35 -0.12
C ALA A 23 -13.67 0.04 -1.49
N GLY A 24 -12.92 0.29 -2.57
CA GLY A 24 -13.30 -0.05 -3.93
C GLY A 24 -12.98 -1.51 -4.32
N MET A 25 -12.33 -2.29 -3.46
CA MET A 25 -12.12 -3.72 -3.72
C MET A 25 -13.47 -4.41 -3.82
N GLY A 26 -13.66 -5.13 -4.92
CA GLY A 26 -14.87 -5.88 -5.20
C GLY A 26 -14.54 -7.22 -5.85
N PRO A 27 -15.54 -7.93 -6.39
CA PRO A 27 -15.31 -9.16 -7.14
C PRO A 27 -14.36 -8.90 -8.31
N THR A 28 -13.22 -9.59 -8.31
CA THR A 28 -12.23 -9.56 -9.38
C THR A 28 -12.30 -10.86 -10.17
N ASP A 29 -12.33 -10.77 -11.50
CA ASP A 29 -12.17 -11.94 -12.36
C ASP A 29 -10.71 -12.44 -12.30
N LEU A 30 -10.46 -13.40 -11.42
CA LEU A 30 -9.14 -14.02 -11.22
C LEU A 30 -8.70 -14.92 -12.38
N THR A 31 -9.60 -15.22 -13.34
CA THR A 31 -9.24 -15.98 -14.54
C THR A 31 -8.71 -15.08 -15.65
N SER A 32 -9.08 -13.80 -15.63
CA SER A 32 -8.60 -12.81 -16.59
C SER A 32 -7.26 -12.24 -16.16
N ARG A 33 -6.20 -12.70 -16.84
CA ARG A 33 -4.85 -12.17 -16.67
C ARG A 33 -4.78 -10.64 -16.82
N ILE A 34 -5.52 -10.07 -17.78
CA ILE A 34 -5.49 -8.61 -18.03
C ILE A 34 -6.03 -7.87 -16.81
N VAL A 35 -7.13 -8.38 -16.23
CA VAL A 35 -7.73 -7.81 -15.03
C VAL A 35 -6.77 -7.94 -13.85
N VAL A 36 -6.29 -9.15 -13.54
CA VAL A 36 -5.38 -9.39 -12.41
C VAL A 36 -4.10 -8.55 -12.53
N SER A 37 -3.50 -8.48 -13.73
CA SER A 37 -2.29 -7.68 -13.94
C SER A 37 -2.56 -6.18 -13.73
N GLY A 38 -3.72 -5.67 -14.15
CA GLY A 38 -4.10 -4.28 -13.94
C GLY A 38 -4.24 -3.93 -12.46
N HIS A 39 -4.95 -4.77 -11.71
CA HIS A 39 -5.08 -4.62 -10.25
C HIS A 39 -3.72 -4.71 -9.55
N LEU A 40 -2.89 -5.67 -9.94
CA LEU A 40 -1.58 -5.84 -9.34
C LEU A 40 -0.69 -4.62 -9.60
N THR A 41 -0.68 -4.09 -10.82
CA THR A 41 0.05 -2.86 -11.16
C THR A 41 -0.41 -1.68 -10.31
N ALA A 42 -1.73 -1.49 -10.15
CA ALA A 42 -2.29 -0.42 -9.33
C ALA A 42 -1.89 -0.57 -7.85
N ALA A 43 -2.06 -1.76 -7.27
CA ALA A 43 -1.71 -2.05 -5.88
C ALA A 43 -0.21 -1.85 -5.62
N LYS A 44 0.66 -2.37 -6.49
CA LYS A 44 2.12 -2.19 -6.39
C LYS A 44 2.52 -0.73 -6.49
N ALA A 45 1.96 0.01 -7.44
CA ALA A 45 2.26 1.43 -7.60
C ALA A 45 1.89 2.25 -6.36
N LEU A 46 0.75 1.91 -5.72
CA LEU A 46 0.32 2.57 -4.49
C LEU A 46 1.25 2.24 -3.32
N LEU A 47 1.61 0.96 -3.14
CA LEU A 47 2.58 0.53 -2.12
C LEU A 47 3.96 1.18 -2.31
N THR A 48 4.43 1.32 -3.55
CA THR A 48 5.70 2.01 -3.83
C THR A 48 5.62 3.50 -3.49
N GLN A 49 4.53 4.18 -3.82
CA GLN A 49 4.34 5.59 -3.45
C GLN A 49 4.33 5.78 -1.93
N ILE A 50 3.62 4.90 -1.21
CA ILE A 50 3.60 4.89 0.26
C ILE A 50 5.00 4.64 0.80
N ALA A 51 5.71 3.61 0.33
CA ALA A 51 7.08 3.33 0.76
C ALA A 51 7.99 4.56 0.62
N ASN A 52 7.90 5.27 -0.51
CA ASN A 52 8.71 6.46 -0.79
C ASN A 52 8.35 7.65 0.11
N ALA A 53 7.07 7.93 0.31
CA ALA A 53 6.61 9.05 1.15
C ALA A 53 6.99 8.88 2.63
N PHE A 54 7.23 7.64 3.06
CA PHE A 54 7.71 7.33 4.40
C PHE A 54 9.25 7.16 4.44
N ALA A 55 9.96 7.07 3.31
CA ALA A 55 11.42 6.88 3.30
C ALA A 55 12.21 8.20 3.50
N THR A 56 11.59 9.36 3.27
CA THR A 56 12.28 10.66 3.29
C THR A 56 12.24 11.34 4.67
N GLY A 57 13.34 11.21 5.41
CA GLY A 57 13.93 12.23 6.31
C GLY A 57 13.03 12.95 7.31
N GLY A 58 13.14 12.53 8.57
CA GLY A 58 12.36 13.04 9.70
C GLY A 58 11.41 11.95 10.18
N ALA A 59 11.12 11.87 11.47
CA ALA A 59 10.25 10.83 12.03
C ALA A 59 9.02 10.60 11.13
N ASP A 60 8.59 9.35 11.01
CA ASP A 60 7.33 9.02 10.39
C ASP A 60 6.23 9.73 11.21
N ASP A 61 5.94 11.00 10.89
CA ASP A 61 5.29 11.95 11.81
C ASP A 61 3.84 11.57 12.13
N ILE A 62 3.24 10.74 11.26
CA ILE A 62 1.92 10.15 11.47
C ILE A 62 1.97 8.73 12.02
N VAL A 63 3.15 8.08 12.07
CA VAL A 63 3.37 6.80 12.75
C VAL A 63 3.53 7.08 14.25
N ARG A 64 2.56 6.60 15.02
CA ARG A 64 2.47 6.81 16.47
C ARG A 64 2.67 5.54 17.27
N THR A 65 2.70 4.38 16.62
CA THR A 65 2.82 3.07 17.27
C THR A 65 3.89 2.19 16.63
N ALA A 66 4.38 1.21 17.37
CA ALA A 66 5.30 0.19 16.85
C ALA A 66 4.66 -0.61 15.70
N ASP A 67 3.38 -0.96 15.82
CA ASP A 67 2.64 -1.69 14.78
C ASP A 67 2.54 -0.89 13.47
N GLN A 68 2.36 0.43 13.57
CA GLN A 68 2.38 1.32 12.39
C GLN A 68 3.78 1.40 11.76
N ALA A 69 4.84 1.39 12.57
CA ALA A 69 6.20 1.33 12.04
C ALA A 69 6.49 -0.02 11.35
N GLU A 70 6.05 -1.13 11.94
CA GLU A 70 6.22 -2.47 11.39
C GLU A 70 5.49 -2.63 10.04
N ILE A 71 4.26 -2.14 9.92
CA ILE A 71 3.53 -2.23 8.66
C ILE A 71 4.15 -1.36 7.57
N ILE A 72 4.67 -0.17 7.91
CA ILE A 72 5.38 0.69 6.96
C ILE A 72 6.67 0.01 6.49
N GLU A 73 7.40 -0.64 7.39
CA GLU A 73 8.58 -1.40 7.00
C GLU A 73 8.24 -2.59 6.10
N ALA A 74 7.15 -3.31 6.38
CA ALA A 74 6.66 -4.36 5.50
C ALA A 74 6.31 -3.82 4.09
N VAL A 75 5.73 -2.63 4.00
CA VAL A 75 5.46 -1.92 2.73
C VAL A 75 6.77 -1.58 2.00
N ARG A 76 7.78 -1.06 2.71
CA ARG A 76 9.09 -0.76 2.12
C ARG A 76 9.78 -2.02 1.61
N VAL A 77 9.81 -3.09 2.40
CA VAL A 77 10.38 -4.39 2.00
C VAL A 77 9.66 -4.94 0.77
N TYR A 78 8.34 -4.90 0.75
CA TYR A 78 7.55 -5.33 -0.41
C TYR A 78 7.87 -4.49 -1.66
N ALA A 79 7.96 -3.16 -1.53
CA ALA A 79 8.26 -2.26 -2.64
C ALA A 79 9.70 -2.41 -3.16
N ALA A 80 10.66 -2.72 -2.28
CA ALA A 80 12.05 -2.98 -2.64
C ALA A 80 12.19 -4.34 -3.37
N ASN A 81 11.38 -5.33 -2.99
CA ASN A 81 11.35 -6.66 -3.59
C ASN A 81 10.69 -6.63 -4.98
N ASN A 82 11.43 -6.16 -5.97
CA ASN A 82 11.03 -6.13 -7.38
C ASN A 82 11.31 -7.46 -8.10
N ALA A 83 10.90 -8.58 -7.50
CA ALA A 83 11.00 -9.86 -8.17
C ALA A 83 10.30 -9.80 -9.54
N PRO A 84 10.91 -10.35 -10.61
CA PRO A 84 10.26 -10.45 -11.91
C PRO A 84 8.93 -11.17 -11.74
N VAL A 85 7.85 -10.51 -12.13
CA VAL A 85 6.52 -11.12 -12.16
C VAL A 85 6.39 -11.82 -13.50
N ASP A 86 6.19 -13.14 -13.49
CA ASP A 86 5.85 -13.86 -14.72
C ASP A 86 4.44 -13.47 -15.16
N ALA A 87 4.38 -12.53 -16.09
CA ALA A 87 3.14 -12.03 -16.67
C ALA A 87 2.42 -13.07 -17.54
N THR A 88 2.95 -14.28 -17.74
CA THR A 88 2.25 -15.36 -18.45
C THR A 88 1.54 -16.33 -17.53
N ASN A 89 1.90 -16.34 -16.24
CA ASN A 89 1.35 -17.24 -15.23
C ASN A 89 0.27 -16.53 -14.39
N VAL A 90 -1.00 -16.81 -14.69
CA VAL A 90 -2.13 -16.18 -13.98
C VAL A 90 -2.16 -16.52 -12.49
N SER A 91 -1.83 -17.76 -12.10
CA SER A 91 -1.81 -18.16 -10.69
C SER A 91 -0.73 -17.40 -9.91
N TRP A 92 0.42 -17.17 -10.53
CA TRP A 92 1.51 -16.36 -9.97
C TRP A 92 1.09 -14.90 -9.81
N LEU A 93 0.43 -14.32 -10.81
CA LEU A 93 -0.12 -12.96 -10.74
C LEU A 93 -1.16 -12.80 -9.62
N VAL A 94 -2.05 -13.78 -9.47
CA VAL A 94 -3.06 -13.78 -8.40
C VAL A 94 -2.39 -13.82 -7.03
N GLY A 95 -1.36 -14.65 -6.84
CA GLY A 95 -0.61 -14.69 -5.58
C GLY A 95 -0.01 -13.33 -5.20
N HIS A 96 0.66 -12.68 -6.16
CA HIS A 96 1.20 -11.33 -5.92
C HIS A 96 0.13 -10.28 -5.66
N LEU A 97 -1.02 -10.38 -6.34
CA LEU A 97 -2.13 -9.48 -6.11
C LEU A 97 -2.66 -9.63 -4.68
N MET A 98 -2.88 -10.88 -4.24
CA MET A 98 -3.32 -11.17 -2.89
C MET A 98 -2.35 -10.64 -1.83
N ASP A 99 -1.04 -10.80 -2.04
CA ASP A 99 -0.03 -10.27 -1.12
C ASP A 99 -0.06 -8.74 -1.05
N ALA A 100 -0.14 -8.07 -2.21
CA ALA A 100 -0.21 -6.60 -2.28
C ALA A 100 -1.47 -6.07 -1.60
N GLU A 101 -2.63 -6.66 -1.90
CA GLU A 101 -3.92 -6.24 -1.38
C GLU A 101 -4.03 -6.52 0.12
N ALA A 102 -3.52 -7.66 0.60
CA ALA A 102 -3.45 -7.95 2.02
C ALA A 102 -2.60 -6.93 2.78
N LEU A 103 -1.50 -6.48 2.18
CA LEU A 103 -0.64 -5.45 2.77
C LEU A 103 -1.34 -4.09 2.83
N LEU A 104 -2.05 -3.70 1.76
CA LEU A 104 -2.87 -2.48 1.74
C LEU A 104 -4.00 -2.52 2.78
N VAL A 105 -4.69 -3.66 2.92
CA VAL A 105 -5.75 -3.82 3.94
C VAL A 105 -5.19 -3.66 5.35
N LYS A 106 -4.05 -4.31 5.65
CA LYS A 106 -3.38 -4.19 6.95
C LYS A 106 -2.93 -2.76 7.22
N LEU A 107 -2.32 -2.10 6.22
CA LEU A 107 -1.91 -0.71 6.31
C LEU A 107 -3.11 0.19 6.64
N VAL A 108 -4.20 0.08 5.87
CA VAL A 108 -5.43 0.85 6.12
C VAL A 108 -5.96 0.60 7.53
N ALA A 109 -5.96 -0.65 8.01
CA ALA A 109 -6.41 -0.97 9.35
C ALA A 109 -5.54 -0.31 10.45
N MET A 110 -4.22 -0.30 10.29
CA MET A 110 -3.30 0.31 11.26
C MET A 110 -3.40 1.84 11.33
N PHE A 111 -3.79 2.49 10.23
CA PHE A 111 -3.95 3.94 10.17
C PHE A 111 -5.41 4.41 10.28
N LYS A 112 -6.36 3.52 10.64
CA LYS A 112 -7.71 3.97 11.02
C LYS A 112 -7.62 4.80 12.30
N GLU A 113 -8.30 5.95 12.32
CA GLU A 113 -8.44 6.71 13.55
C GLU A 113 -9.15 5.83 14.59
N PRO A 114 -8.76 5.86 15.88
CA PRO A 114 -9.57 5.25 16.92
C PRO A 114 -10.96 5.89 16.85
N ALA A 115 -12.00 5.06 16.83
CA ALA A 115 -13.36 5.55 16.95
C ALA A 115 -13.41 6.41 18.23
N THR A 116 -13.64 7.72 18.06
CA THR A 116 -13.90 8.62 19.16
C THR A 116 -15.20 8.18 19.83
N THR A 117 -15.09 7.35 20.86
CA THR A 117 -16.15 7.11 21.87
C THR A 117 -16.20 8.24 22.86
#